data_AF-A0A6L2PGM9-F1
#
_entry.id   AF-A0A6L2PGM9-F1
#
_cell.length_a   1.000
_cell.length_b   1.000
_cell.length_c   1.000
_cell.angle_alpha   90.00
_cell.angle_beta   90.00
_cell.angle_gamma   90.00
#
_symmetry.space_group_name_H-M   'P 1'
#
loop_
_entity.id
_entity.type
_entity.pdbx_description
1 polymer ?
#
loop_
_entity_poly.entity_id
_entity_poly.type
_entity_poly.pdbx_seq_one_letter_code
_entity_poly.pdbx_strand_id
1 'polypeptide(L)'
;MGQMSLTKASVALLLLIYTTAATVIPLRELHFTSDRYSQSYETRAAGEEYRLPPTVTPHLYTITLTPNYTDYNTFNGEVTILVTALSDVNNISLHYDKITIVERSITEIIGSEIALEEDNNDSYDNTTNIYTLTLSNNQTLTSGRSYFININYTGLLLDDMAGFYRSSYKTADGEERWLATTQFEPTDARRAFPCFDEPGLKAVFQIKIRRPTNMTSISNAPLARTEPYVFRAQIYLTLK
;
A
#
# COMPACT_ATOMS: atom_id res chain seq x y z
N MET A 1 -2.82 21.85 32.20
CA MET A 1 -4.21 21.83 31.70
C MET A 1 -4.19 22.43 30.31
N GLY A 2 -4.59 21.68 29.28
CA GLY A 2 -4.58 22.13 27.87
C GLY A 2 -3.72 21.23 26.97
N GLN A 3 -4.20 20.03 26.70
CA GLN A 3 -3.68 19.15 25.65
C GLN A 3 -3.90 19.81 24.28
N MET A 4 -2.81 20.03 23.53
CA MET A 4 -2.88 20.44 22.14
C MET A 4 -3.07 19.17 21.29
N SER A 5 -4.30 18.98 20.82
CA SER A 5 -4.70 17.88 19.95
C SER A 5 -3.94 17.96 18.62
N LEU A 6 -3.08 16.97 18.37
CA LEU A 6 -2.40 16.76 17.10
C LEU A 6 -3.44 16.38 16.04
N THR A 7 -3.61 17.28 15.09
CA THR A 7 -4.45 17.18 13.91
C THR A 7 -4.14 15.94 13.06
N LYS A 8 -5.22 15.36 12.55
CA LYS A 8 -5.32 14.20 11.66
C LYS A 8 -4.29 14.25 10.53
N ALA A 9 -3.39 13.27 10.48
CA ALA A 9 -2.58 13.00 9.29
C ALA A 9 -3.27 11.87 8.51
N SER A 10 -4.07 12.26 7.51
CA SER A 10 -4.50 11.38 6.42
C SER A 10 -3.42 11.42 5.34
N VAL A 11 -3.05 10.25 4.81
CA VAL A 11 -2.04 10.11 3.76
C VAL A 11 -2.63 10.59 2.44
N ALA A 12 -2.16 11.73 1.92
CA ALA A 12 -2.46 12.18 0.57
C ALA A 12 -1.26 12.91 -0.07
N LEU A 13 -1.12 12.72 -1.39
CA LEU A 13 -0.36 13.49 -2.39
C LEU A 13 1.06 12.98 -2.78
N LEU A 14 1.10 12.05 -3.74
CA LEU A 14 2.17 11.97 -4.74
C LEU A 14 1.73 12.76 -5.98
N LEU A 15 2.31 13.94 -6.23
CA LEU A 15 2.15 14.64 -7.51
C LEU A 15 3.40 14.45 -8.36
N LEU A 16 3.26 14.52 -9.67
CA LEU A 16 4.39 14.61 -10.55
C LEU A 16 4.21 15.77 -11.50
N ILE A 17 4.68 16.93 -11.07
CA ILE A 17 4.46 18.19 -11.78
C ILE A 17 5.78 18.68 -12.34
N TYR A 18 5.80 18.94 -13.65
CA TYR A 18 6.76 19.84 -14.26
C TYR A 18 6.24 21.27 -14.01
N THR A 19 6.98 22.10 -13.27
CA THR A 19 6.49 23.42 -12.85
C THR A 19 6.65 24.45 -13.97
N THR A 20 5.57 25.17 -14.29
CA THR A 20 5.64 26.63 -14.53
C THR A 20 4.37 27.31 -13.98
N ALA A 21 4.64 28.35 -13.18
CA ALA A 21 3.81 29.46 -12.69
C ALA A 21 2.38 29.24 -12.12
N ALA A 22 2.23 29.77 -10.91
CA ALA A 22 1.06 29.84 -10.04
C ALA A 22 -0.22 30.46 -10.63
N THR A 23 -1.38 29.95 -10.21
CA THR A 23 -2.55 30.76 -9.86
C THR A 23 -3.29 30.17 -8.66
N VAL A 24 -3.70 31.04 -7.73
CA VAL A 24 -4.40 30.72 -6.47
C VAL A 24 -5.92 30.79 -6.73
N ILE A 25 -6.67 29.76 -6.36
CA ILE A 25 -8.15 29.78 -6.37
C ILE A 25 -8.65 29.97 -4.93
N PRO A 26 -9.58 30.91 -4.66
CA PRO A 26 -10.09 31.14 -3.30
C PRO A 26 -11.09 30.07 -2.86
N LEU A 27 -11.01 29.67 -1.59
CA LEU A 27 -11.92 28.72 -0.93
C LEU A 27 -13.33 29.32 -0.76
N ARG A 28 -14.35 28.61 -1.23
CA ARG A 28 -15.77 28.87 -0.94
C ARG A 28 -16.18 28.01 0.26
N GLU A 29 -16.72 28.64 1.30
CA GLU A 29 -17.18 27.96 2.52
C GLU A 29 -18.35 26.99 2.23
N LEU A 30 -18.15 25.71 2.55
CA LEU A 30 -19.22 24.71 2.60
C LEU A 30 -19.82 24.72 4.01
N HIS A 31 -21.04 25.25 4.11
CA HIS A 31 -21.85 25.13 5.33
C HIS A 31 -22.28 23.66 5.50
N PHE A 32 -21.78 23.02 6.56
CA PHE A 32 -22.13 21.66 6.96
C PHE A 32 -23.28 21.72 7.97
N THR A 33 -24.48 21.23 7.59
CA THR A 33 -25.58 21.04 8.54
C THR A 33 -25.47 19.66 9.19
N SER A 34 -25.52 19.60 10.53
CA SER A 34 -25.31 18.42 11.38
C SER A 34 -26.37 17.31 11.25
N ASP A 35 -27.46 17.54 10.52
CA ASP A 35 -28.68 16.73 10.68
C ASP A 35 -28.72 15.46 9.81
N ARG A 36 -27.66 15.18 9.02
CA ARG A 36 -27.56 13.95 8.21
C ARG A 36 -26.75 12.81 8.86
N TYR A 37 -26.18 13.01 10.05
CA TYR A 37 -25.29 12.02 10.67
C TYR A 37 -26.01 10.91 11.46
N SER A 38 -27.31 11.07 11.74
CA SER A 38 -28.04 10.19 12.66
C SER A 38 -28.86 9.08 12.00
N GLN A 39 -28.90 8.98 10.66
CA GLN A 39 -29.84 8.09 9.95
C GLN A 39 -29.24 6.82 9.33
N SER A 40 -27.94 6.55 9.49
CA SER A 40 -27.27 5.39 8.87
C SER A 40 -27.01 4.21 9.82
N TYR A 41 -27.63 4.16 10.99
CA TYR A 41 -27.41 3.10 11.99
C TYR A 41 -28.50 2.04 12.09
N GLU A 42 -29.36 1.90 11.08
CA GLU A 42 -30.30 0.78 11.03
C GLU A 42 -29.96 -0.19 9.90
N THR A 43 -29.57 -1.40 10.33
CA THR A 43 -29.37 -2.66 9.59
C THR A 43 -27.98 -2.88 8.96
N ARG A 44 -26.95 -3.08 9.79
CA ARG A 44 -25.70 -3.73 9.36
C ARG A 44 -25.96 -5.23 9.26
N ALA A 45 -25.82 -5.81 8.08
CA ALA A 45 -26.03 -7.23 7.82
C ALA A 45 -25.26 -8.09 8.84
N ALA A 46 -25.96 -9.03 9.47
CA ALA A 46 -25.34 -10.05 10.31
C ALA A 46 -24.53 -11.00 9.42
N GLY A 47 -23.22 -11.11 9.64
CA GLY A 47 -22.44 -12.25 9.15
C GLY A 47 -20.99 -12.00 8.75
N GLU A 48 -20.63 -10.81 8.27
CA GLU A 48 -19.29 -10.57 7.68
C GLU A 48 -18.45 -9.61 8.51
N GLU A 49 -17.28 -10.09 8.95
CA GLU A 49 -16.31 -9.33 9.72
C GLU A 49 -15.34 -8.61 8.77
N TYR A 50 -15.66 -7.37 8.40
CA TYR A 50 -14.82 -6.49 7.56
C TYR A 50 -13.57 -5.93 8.27
N ARG A 51 -13.30 -6.39 9.50
CA ARG A 51 -12.18 -5.90 10.31
C ARG A 51 -11.11 -6.97 10.34
N LEU A 52 -9.86 -6.56 10.25
CA LEU A 52 -8.74 -7.46 10.47
C LEU A 52 -8.74 -7.90 11.94
N PRO A 53 -8.38 -9.17 12.21
CA PRO A 53 -8.14 -9.63 13.57
C PRO A 53 -7.11 -8.74 14.27
N PRO A 54 -7.32 -8.34 15.54
CA PRO A 54 -6.38 -7.50 16.29
C PRO A 54 -5.20 -8.34 16.82
N THR A 55 -4.56 -9.11 15.94
CA THR A 55 -3.53 -10.10 16.25
C THR A 55 -2.12 -9.57 16.06
N VAL A 56 -1.95 -8.58 15.18
CA VAL A 56 -0.68 -7.93 14.87
C VAL A 56 -0.85 -6.42 14.75
N THR A 57 0.20 -5.65 15.03
CA THR A 57 0.22 -4.19 14.86
C THR A 57 1.36 -3.78 13.93
N PRO A 58 1.08 -3.00 12.85
CA PRO A 58 2.13 -2.49 11.97
C PRO A 58 2.85 -1.29 12.57
N HIS A 59 4.14 -1.17 12.28
CA HIS A 59 5.01 -0.08 12.76
C HIS A 59 5.71 0.67 11.64
N LEU A 60 6.19 -0.04 10.61
CA LEU A 60 6.91 0.55 9.49
C LEU A 60 6.57 -0.18 8.19
N TYR A 61 6.28 0.58 7.15
CA TYR A 61 6.19 0.10 5.78
C TYR A 61 7.38 0.61 4.98
N THR A 62 8.06 -0.29 4.26
CA THR A 62 8.96 0.07 3.17
C THR A 62 8.31 -0.38 1.87
N ILE A 63 7.89 0.58 1.05
CA ILE A 63 7.13 0.34 -0.18
C ILE A 63 8.00 0.76 -1.36
N THR A 64 8.21 -0.16 -2.31
CA THR A 64 8.80 0.14 -3.61
C THR A 64 7.74 -0.03 -4.69
N LEU A 65 7.49 1.02 -5.47
CA LEU A 65 6.60 0.96 -6.64
C LEU A 65 7.40 1.18 -7.93
N THR A 66 7.17 0.31 -8.91
CA THR A 66 7.81 0.35 -10.23
C THR A 66 6.75 0.27 -11.31
N PRO A 67 6.19 1.42 -11.75
CA PRO A 67 5.32 1.45 -12.92
C PRO A 67 5.99 0.84 -14.15
N ASN A 68 5.19 0.22 -15.01
CA ASN A 68 5.60 -0.16 -16.34
C ASN A 68 5.48 1.05 -17.27
N TYR A 69 6.61 1.59 -17.70
CA TYR A 69 6.68 2.79 -18.53
C TYR A 69 6.58 2.50 -20.04
N THR A 70 6.38 1.24 -20.43
CA THR A 70 6.16 0.84 -21.83
C THR A 70 4.67 0.92 -22.17
N ASP A 71 3.82 0.32 -21.33
CA ASP A 71 2.37 0.23 -21.57
C ASP A 71 1.52 1.10 -20.62
N TYR A 72 2.12 1.60 -19.52
CA TYR A 72 1.45 2.35 -18.47
C TYR A 72 0.20 1.64 -17.89
N ASN A 73 0.11 0.32 -18.02
CA ASN A 73 -1.04 -0.48 -17.58
C ASN A 73 -0.75 -1.24 -16.29
N THR A 74 0.52 -1.46 -15.97
CA THR A 74 0.93 -2.36 -14.91
C THR A 74 1.98 -1.70 -14.02
N PHE A 75 2.19 -2.27 -12.84
CA PHE A 75 3.31 -1.93 -11.99
C PHE A 75 3.76 -3.17 -11.19
N ASN A 76 5.05 -3.19 -10.85
CA ASN A 76 5.62 -4.13 -9.88
C ASN A 76 5.73 -3.42 -8.53
N GLY A 77 5.36 -4.12 -7.46
CA GLY A 77 5.41 -3.63 -6.11
C GLY A 77 6.21 -4.57 -5.20
N GLU A 78 6.92 -3.96 -4.25
CA GLU A 78 7.59 -4.66 -3.15
C GLU A 78 7.15 -3.97 -1.87
N VAL A 79 6.65 -4.71 -0.89
CA VAL A 79 6.33 -4.17 0.42
C VAL A 79 7.00 -5.00 1.51
N THR A 80 7.70 -4.32 2.42
CA THR A 80 8.17 -4.88 3.69
C THR A 80 7.45 -4.19 4.83
N ILE A 81 6.76 -4.95 5.66
CA ILE A 81 6.00 -4.44 6.81
C ILE A 81 6.65 -4.95 8.09
N LEU A 82 7.13 -4.04 8.94
CA LEU A 82 7.51 -4.36 10.31
C LEU A 82 6.24 -4.40 11.16
N VAL A 83 5.97 -5.55 11.78
CA VAL A 83 4.83 -5.76 12.67
C VAL A 83 5.29 -6.31 14.01
N THR A 84 4.48 -6.10 15.05
CA THR A 84 4.59 -6.80 16.33
C THR A 84 3.37 -7.69 16.55
N ALA A 85 3.58 -8.95 16.93
CA ALA A 85 2.51 -9.87 17.29
C ALA A 85 1.95 -9.53 18.68
N LEU A 86 0.63 -9.37 18.78
CA LEU A 86 -0.06 -9.07 20.04
C LEU A 86 -0.42 -10.34 20.82
N SER A 87 -0.64 -11.44 20.10
CA SER A 87 -0.88 -12.78 20.63
C SER A 87 -0.08 -13.80 19.82
N ASP A 88 -0.01 -15.03 20.30
CA ASP A 88 0.53 -16.14 19.52
C ASP A 88 -0.38 -16.39 18.31
N VAL A 89 0.16 -16.28 17.10
CA VAL A 89 -0.62 -16.30 15.86
C VAL A 89 -0.01 -17.25 14.83
N ASN A 90 -0.87 -18.03 14.17
CA ASN A 90 -0.49 -19.02 13.15
C ASN A 90 -0.86 -18.56 11.74
N ASN A 91 -1.45 -17.37 11.61
CA ASN A 91 -1.74 -16.72 10.34
C ASN A 91 -1.70 -15.20 10.51
N ILE A 92 -1.58 -14.49 9.40
CA ILE A 92 -1.66 -13.04 9.35
C ILE A 92 -2.65 -12.64 8.27
N SER A 93 -3.61 -11.80 8.63
CA SER A 93 -4.56 -11.23 7.69
C SER A 93 -4.21 -9.78 7.38
N LEU A 94 -4.30 -9.40 6.10
CA LEU A 94 -4.09 -8.05 5.59
C LEU A 94 -5.06 -7.76 4.45
N HIS A 95 -5.23 -6.49 4.10
CA HIS A 95 -6.06 -6.12 2.96
C HIS A 95 -5.23 -6.09 1.67
N TYR A 96 -5.77 -6.63 0.59
CA TYR A 96 -5.38 -6.28 -0.76
C TYR A 96 -6.56 -6.35 -1.72
N ASP A 97 -6.53 -5.59 -2.82
CA ASP A 97 -7.47 -5.74 -3.92
C ASP A 97 -6.78 -5.49 -5.27
N LYS A 98 -7.21 -6.17 -6.34
CA LYS A 98 -6.72 -6.01 -7.73
C LYS A 98 -5.19 -6.03 -7.93
N ILE A 99 -4.48 -6.73 -7.05
CA ILE A 99 -3.06 -7.04 -7.20
C ILE A 99 -2.88 -8.56 -7.16
N THR A 100 -1.75 -9.02 -7.69
CA THR A 100 -1.36 -10.43 -7.74
C THR A 100 -0.06 -10.61 -6.98
N ILE A 101 -0.09 -11.38 -5.91
CA ILE A 101 1.10 -11.75 -5.13
C ILE A 101 1.98 -12.68 -5.97
N VAL A 102 3.28 -12.40 -5.98
CA VAL A 102 4.31 -13.15 -6.72
C VAL A 102 5.19 -13.93 -5.75
N GLU A 103 5.62 -13.29 -4.66
CA GLU A 103 6.41 -13.92 -3.60
C GLU A 103 6.02 -13.33 -2.26
N ARG A 104 6.14 -14.13 -1.20
CA ARG A 104 5.91 -13.71 0.17
C ARG A 104 6.87 -14.43 1.12
N SER A 105 7.28 -13.75 2.18
CA SER A 105 8.07 -14.35 3.25
C SER A 105 7.88 -13.61 4.57
N ILE A 106 8.14 -14.33 5.67
CA ILE A 106 8.14 -13.74 7.01
C ILE A 106 9.47 -14.04 7.68
N THR A 107 10.06 -13.02 8.28
CA THR A 107 11.33 -13.15 9.01
C THR A 107 11.20 -12.44 10.36
N GLU A 108 11.53 -13.12 11.44
CA GLU A 108 11.69 -12.47 12.74
C GLU A 108 12.82 -11.45 12.67
N ILE A 109 12.70 -10.33 13.38
CA ILE A 109 13.70 -9.26 13.34
C ILE A 109 15.13 -9.72 13.69
N ILE A 110 15.25 -10.82 14.46
CA ILE A 110 16.53 -11.45 14.82
C ILE A 110 17.13 -12.32 13.70
N GLY A 111 16.48 -12.41 12.54
CA GLY A 111 16.96 -13.08 11.33
C GLY A 111 16.43 -14.49 11.10
N SER A 112 15.56 -15.00 11.96
CA SER A 112 14.95 -16.33 11.80
C SER A 112 13.79 -16.28 10.81
N GLU A 113 13.87 -17.05 9.73
CA GLU A 113 12.77 -17.21 8.78
C GLU A 113 11.62 -18.02 9.42
N ILE A 114 10.40 -17.55 9.23
CA ILE A 114 9.18 -18.24 9.64
C ILE A 114 8.61 -18.93 8.41
N ALA A 115 8.63 -20.26 8.43
CA ALA A 115 8.14 -21.05 7.30
C ALA A 115 6.64 -20.80 7.09
N LEU A 116 6.25 -20.62 5.83
CA LEU A 116 4.87 -20.46 5.39
C LEU A 116 4.40 -21.77 4.72
N GLU A 117 3.10 -22.04 4.79
CA GLU A 117 2.50 -23.07 3.94
C GLU A 117 2.68 -22.72 2.44
N GLU A 118 2.39 -23.65 1.53
CA GLU A 118 2.38 -23.34 0.09
C GLU A 118 1.38 -22.21 -0.24
N ASP A 119 1.63 -21.44 -1.31
CA ASP A 119 0.84 -20.25 -1.68
C ASP A 119 -0.64 -20.55 -1.94
N ASN A 120 -0.98 -21.78 -2.33
CA ASN A 120 -2.35 -22.25 -2.52
C ASN A 120 -3.14 -22.42 -1.21
N ASN A 121 -2.48 -22.44 -0.05
CA ASN A 121 -3.11 -22.56 1.27
C ASN A 121 -3.45 -21.20 1.88
N ASP A 122 -3.05 -20.10 1.25
CA ASP A 122 -3.53 -18.79 1.63
C ASP A 122 -4.98 -18.60 1.19
N SER A 123 -5.73 -17.81 1.94
CA SER A 123 -7.13 -17.52 1.64
C SER A 123 -7.32 -16.05 1.25
N TYR A 124 -8.24 -15.80 0.32
CA TYR A 124 -8.67 -14.47 -0.05
C TYR A 124 -10.19 -14.39 -0.08
N ASP A 125 -10.75 -13.47 0.70
CA ASP A 125 -12.16 -13.14 0.70
C ASP A 125 -12.40 -11.91 -0.19
N ASN A 126 -13.11 -12.12 -1.29
CA ASN A 126 -13.40 -11.08 -2.28
C ASN A 126 -14.42 -10.03 -1.81
N THR A 127 -15.17 -10.31 -0.74
CA THR A 127 -16.19 -9.41 -0.20
C THR A 127 -15.57 -8.46 0.81
N THR A 128 -14.68 -8.97 1.66
CA THR A 128 -13.96 -8.15 2.67
C THR A 128 -12.61 -7.62 2.16
N ASN A 129 -12.10 -8.13 1.04
CA ASN A 129 -10.74 -7.92 0.52
C ASN A 129 -9.64 -8.32 1.52
N ILE A 130 -9.93 -9.30 2.36
CA ILE A 130 -8.99 -9.82 3.35
C ILE A 130 -8.24 -11.01 2.75
N TYR A 131 -6.93 -10.92 2.80
CA TYR A 131 -6.00 -11.97 2.45
C TYR A 131 -5.31 -12.49 3.70
N THR A 132 -5.26 -13.81 3.85
CA THR A 132 -4.68 -14.47 5.02
C THR A 132 -3.51 -15.34 4.59
N LEU A 133 -2.32 -14.97 5.09
CA LEU A 133 -1.10 -15.75 4.97
C LEU A 133 -1.08 -16.83 6.05
N THR A 134 -0.95 -18.09 5.64
CA THR A 134 -0.90 -19.24 6.55
C THR A 134 0.54 -19.65 6.85
N LEU A 135 0.92 -19.73 8.13
CA LEU A 135 2.22 -20.22 8.56
C LEU A 135 2.25 -21.76 8.50
N SER A 136 3.43 -22.34 8.25
CA SER A 136 3.58 -23.80 8.23
C SER A 136 3.17 -24.45 9.56
N ASN A 137 2.79 -25.72 9.51
CA ASN A 137 2.58 -26.52 10.72
C ASN A 137 3.75 -26.39 11.73
N ASN A 138 3.43 -26.12 13.00
CA ASN A 138 4.37 -25.85 14.11
C ASN A 138 5.11 -24.50 14.07
N GLN A 139 4.76 -23.60 13.15
CA GLN A 139 5.22 -22.21 13.17
C GLN A 139 4.19 -21.32 13.83
N THR A 140 4.67 -20.35 14.61
CA THR A 140 3.84 -19.38 15.33
C THR A 140 4.62 -18.08 15.45
N LEU A 141 3.98 -16.94 15.18
CA LEU A 141 4.53 -15.66 15.61
C LEU A 141 4.24 -15.49 17.10
N THR A 142 5.29 -15.41 17.89
CA THR A 142 5.20 -15.32 19.35
C THR A 142 4.78 -13.92 19.78
N SER A 143 3.85 -13.84 20.72
CA SER A 143 3.41 -12.58 21.32
C SER A 143 4.58 -11.72 21.81
N GLY A 144 4.51 -10.42 21.55
CA GLY A 144 5.51 -9.41 21.90
C GLY A 144 6.73 -9.37 20.98
N ARG A 145 6.87 -10.30 20.03
CA ARG A 145 7.98 -10.30 19.07
C ARG A 145 7.64 -9.55 17.79
N SER A 146 8.69 -9.14 17.08
CA SER A 146 8.57 -8.35 15.86
C SER A 146 9.09 -9.08 14.63
N TYR A 147 8.38 -8.88 13.52
CA TYR A 147 8.56 -9.62 12.27
C TYR A 147 8.53 -8.67 11.08
N PHE A 148 9.28 -9.00 10.04
CA PHE A 148 9.16 -8.43 8.71
C PHE A 148 8.30 -9.34 7.85
N ILE A 149 7.20 -8.80 7.33
CA ILE A 149 6.39 -9.42 6.28
C ILE A 149 6.85 -8.83 4.95
N ASN A 150 7.39 -9.64 4.06
CA ASN A 150 7.82 -9.22 2.72
C ASN A 150 6.86 -9.77 1.68
N ILE A 151 6.38 -8.93 0.78
CA ILE A 151 5.50 -9.33 -0.32
C ILE A 151 5.94 -8.63 -1.60
N ASN A 152 6.26 -9.42 -2.62
CA ASN A 152 6.44 -8.97 -4.00
C ASN A 152 5.15 -9.24 -4.76
N TYR A 153 4.69 -8.29 -5.54
CA TYR A 153 3.41 -8.37 -6.23
C TYR A 153 3.42 -7.57 -7.54
N THR A 154 2.43 -7.84 -8.37
CA THR A 154 2.11 -7.04 -9.56
C THR A 154 0.73 -6.44 -9.42
N GLY A 155 0.48 -5.30 -10.05
CA GLY A 155 -0.80 -4.63 -10.02
C GLY A 155 -1.11 -3.92 -11.33
N LEU A 156 -2.37 -3.52 -11.47
CA LEU A 156 -2.85 -2.76 -12.62
C LEU A 156 -2.91 -1.27 -12.29
N LEU A 157 -2.43 -0.43 -13.21
CA LEU A 157 -2.69 1.00 -13.23
C LEU A 157 -4.01 1.25 -13.97
N LEU A 158 -5.11 1.14 -13.23
CA LEU A 158 -6.45 1.37 -13.78
C LEU A 158 -6.69 2.87 -14.05
N ASP A 159 -7.74 3.18 -14.78
CA ASP A 159 -8.17 4.55 -15.14
C ASP A 159 -9.42 4.99 -14.36
N ASP A 160 -9.62 4.43 -13.17
CA ASP A 160 -10.81 4.62 -12.33
C ASP A 160 -10.61 5.58 -11.15
N MET A 161 -9.49 6.33 -11.16
CA MET A 161 -9.13 7.33 -10.14
C MET A 161 -9.06 6.79 -8.70
N ALA A 162 -8.80 5.50 -8.52
CA ALA A 162 -8.74 4.84 -7.23
C ALA A 162 -7.52 3.92 -7.10
N GLY A 163 -6.93 3.90 -5.91
CA GLY A 163 -5.71 3.14 -5.64
C GLY A 163 -4.50 3.77 -6.31
N PHE A 164 -3.62 2.95 -6.88
CA PHE A 164 -2.54 3.41 -7.76
C PHE A 164 -2.99 3.31 -9.21
N TYR A 165 -3.22 4.47 -9.84
CA TYR A 165 -3.93 4.57 -11.11
C TYR A 165 -3.14 5.44 -12.10
N ARG A 166 -3.45 5.33 -13.39
CA ARG A 166 -2.85 6.15 -14.44
C ARG A 166 -3.75 7.32 -14.82
N SER A 167 -3.13 8.41 -15.23
CA SER A 167 -3.80 9.57 -15.82
C SER A 167 -2.98 10.10 -16.99
N SER A 168 -3.59 10.89 -17.86
CA SER A 168 -2.89 11.54 -18.97
C SER A 168 -3.23 13.03 -19.07
N TYR A 169 -2.31 13.79 -19.67
CA TYR A 169 -2.53 15.18 -20.05
C TYR A 169 -1.92 15.45 -21.43
N LYS A 170 -2.38 16.51 -22.09
CA LYS A 170 -1.81 16.97 -23.37
C LYS A 170 -0.86 18.13 -23.14
N THR A 171 0.29 18.09 -23.81
CA THR A 171 1.23 19.22 -23.86
C THR A 171 0.71 20.33 -24.77
N ALA A 172 1.38 21.48 -24.76
CA ALA A 172 1.09 22.59 -25.68
C ALA A 172 1.19 22.16 -27.16
N ASP A 173 2.07 21.20 -27.46
CA ASP A 173 2.27 20.65 -28.81
C ASP A 173 1.26 19.54 -29.15
N GLY A 174 0.32 19.23 -28.25
CA GLY A 174 -0.72 18.21 -28.45
C GLY A 174 -0.30 16.78 -28.13
N GLU A 175 0.95 16.55 -27.73
CA GLU A 175 1.47 15.25 -27.28
C GLU A 175 0.75 14.80 -26.00
N GLU A 176 0.20 13.59 -25.98
CA GLU A 176 -0.35 12.97 -24.78
C GLU A 176 0.76 12.37 -23.91
N ARG A 177 0.76 12.69 -22.61
CA ARG A 177 1.72 12.20 -21.63
C ARG A 177 1.02 11.52 -20.48
N TRP A 178 1.50 10.33 -20.15
CA TRP A 178 0.99 9.52 -19.04
C TRP A 178 1.72 9.83 -17.73
N LEU A 179 0.98 9.72 -16.64
CA LEU A 179 1.49 9.74 -15.28
C LEU A 179 0.82 8.63 -14.45
N ALA A 180 1.49 8.20 -13.39
CA ALA A 180 0.91 7.35 -12.36
C ALA A 180 0.73 8.17 -11.07
N THR A 181 -0.42 8.03 -10.43
CA THR A 181 -0.82 8.82 -9.25
C THR A 181 -1.70 7.97 -8.32
N THR A 182 -1.91 8.44 -7.10
CA THR A 182 -2.58 7.67 -6.05
C THR A 182 -3.78 8.41 -5.45
N GLN A 183 -4.87 7.69 -5.22
CA GLN A 183 -6.00 8.11 -4.40
C GLN A 183 -6.41 6.95 -3.50
N PHE A 184 -6.14 7.06 -2.19
CA PHE A 184 -6.30 5.95 -1.26
C PHE A 184 -7.49 6.07 -0.32
N GLU A 185 -8.03 7.27 -0.11
CA GLU A 185 -9.20 7.44 0.75
C GLU A 185 -10.47 6.99 0.01
N PRO A 186 -11.34 6.18 0.64
CA PRO A 186 -11.27 5.73 2.04
C PRO A 186 -10.50 4.42 2.28
N THR A 187 -10.50 3.48 1.33
CA THR A 187 -10.00 2.11 1.51
C THR A 187 -9.28 1.57 0.27
N ASP A 188 -8.71 2.45 -0.55
CA ASP A 188 -8.09 2.09 -1.83
C ASP A 188 -6.57 1.93 -1.74
N ALA A 189 -5.95 2.13 -0.56
CA ALA A 189 -4.54 1.80 -0.35
C ALA A 189 -4.24 0.33 -0.66
N ARG A 190 -5.19 -0.56 -0.30
CA ARG A 190 -5.14 -2.01 -0.57
C ARG A 190 -5.03 -2.36 -2.06
N ARG A 191 -5.35 -1.43 -2.96
CA ARG A 191 -5.20 -1.58 -4.42
C ARG A 191 -3.82 -1.22 -4.96
N ALA A 192 -3.00 -0.58 -4.14
CA ALA A 192 -1.64 -0.19 -4.49
C ALA A 192 -0.61 -1.11 -3.85
N PHE A 193 -0.86 -1.59 -2.63
CA PHE A 193 0.01 -2.51 -1.92
C PHE A 193 -0.79 -3.28 -0.85
N PRO A 194 -0.42 -4.55 -0.55
CA PRO A 194 -1.01 -5.28 0.56
C PRO A 194 -0.72 -4.57 1.89
N CYS A 195 -1.75 -4.29 2.70
CA CYS A 195 -1.57 -3.51 3.93
C CYS A 195 -2.69 -3.68 4.98
N PHE A 196 -2.41 -3.22 6.20
CA PHE A 196 -3.39 -3.08 7.27
C PHE A 196 -4.24 -1.81 7.06
N ASP A 197 -5.08 -1.82 6.03
CA ASP A 197 -5.88 -0.66 5.56
C ASP A 197 -7.08 -0.33 6.47
N GLU A 198 -6.78 0.04 7.72
CA GLU A 198 -7.74 0.55 8.70
C GLU A 198 -7.20 1.83 9.36
N PRO A 199 -7.99 2.92 9.46
CA PRO A 199 -7.52 4.20 10.00
C PRO A 199 -6.93 4.15 11.43
N GLY A 200 -7.26 3.12 12.21
CA GLY A 200 -6.72 2.90 13.56
C GLY A 200 -5.30 2.32 13.58
N LEU A 201 -4.83 1.70 12.51
CA LEU A 201 -3.56 0.97 12.42
C LEU A 201 -2.47 1.85 11.79
N LYS A 202 -2.03 2.87 12.54
CA LYS A 202 -1.02 3.84 12.09
C LYS A 202 0.39 3.22 12.04
N ALA A 203 1.16 3.61 11.04
CA ALA A 203 2.56 3.22 10.88
C ALA A 203 3.37 4.33 10.20
N VAL A 204 4.70 4.19 10.21
CA VAL A 204 5.62 5.02 9.44
C VAL A 204 5.75 4.46 8.02
N PHE A 205 5.88 5.32 7.00
CA PHE A 205 6.02 4.91 5.61
C PHE A 205 7.33 5.41 5.00
N GLN A 206 8.10 4.49 4.43
CA GLN A 206 9.25 4.76 3.56
C GLN A 206 8.88 4.36 2.14
N ILE A 207 8.85 5.33 1.24
CA ILE A 207 8.40 5.11 -0.14
C ILE A 207 9.59 5.25 -1.09
N LYS A 208 9.72 4.28 -1.99
CA LYS A 208 10.70 4.25 -3.08
C LYS A 208 9.93 4.14 -4.40
N ILE A 209 10.22 5.04 -5.34
CA ILE A 209 9.64 4.99 -6.68
C ILE A 209 10.75 4.74 -7.69
N ARG A 210 10.67 3.64 -8.43
CA ARG A 210 11.57 3.38 -9.56
C ARG A 210 10.98 4.04 -10.80
N ARG A 211 11.78 4.89 -11.45
CA ARG A 211 11.34 5.68 -12.60
C ARG A 211 12.46 5.97 -13.60
N PRO A 212 12.11 6.28 -14.86
CA PRO A 212 13.01 6.88 -15.84
C PRO A 212 13.64 8.19 -15.34
N THR A 213 14.83 8.49 -15.87
CA THR A 213 15.60 9.70 -15.51
C THR A 213 14.93 10.99 -15.97
N ASN A 214 14.08 10.94 -17.00
CA ASN A 214 13.31 12.07 -17.52
C ASN A 214 11.98 12.32 -16.78
N MET A 215 11.65 11.49 -15.79
CA MET A 215 10.49 11.70 -14.92
C MET A 215 10.94 12.23 -13.56
N THR A 216 10.03 12.70 -12.73
CA THR A 216 10.30 13.07 -11.33
C THR A 216 9.55 12.10 -10.40
N SER A 217 9.62 12.22 -9.08
CA SER A 217 8.61 11.67 -8.16
C SER A 217 8.46 12.64 -6.98
N ILE A 218 7.24 12.85 -6.49
CA ILE A 218 6.97 13.65 -5.28
C ILE A 218 6.09 12.81 -4.38
N SER A 219 6.23 12.89 -3.07
CA SER A 219 5.41 12.18 -2.09
C SER A 219 5.18 13.03 -0.84
N ASN A 220 4.53 12.47 0.18
CA ASN A 220 4.22 13.12 1.44
C ASN A 220 5.46 13.68 2.15
N ALA A 221 6.61 13.01 2.00
CA ALA A 221 7.87 13.43 2.59
C ALA A 221 8.82 14.01 1.52
N PRO A 222 9.75 14.91 1.91
CA PRO A 222 10.81 15.38 1.03
C PRO A 222 11.64 14.22 0.44
N LEU A 223 12.10 14.39 -0.80
CA LEU A 223 12.97 13.43 -1.46
C LEU A 223 14.28 13.28 -0.68
N ALA A 224 14.50 12.09 -0.11
CA ALA A 224 15.72 11.81 0.66
C ALA A 224 16.95 11.65 -0.24
N ARG A 225 16.83 10.89 -1.35
CA ARG A 225 17.89 10.70 -2.35
C ARG A 225 17.35 10.15 -3.66
N THR A 226 18.14 10.22 -4.72
CA THR A 226 17.93 9.51 -6.00
C THR A 226 19.20 8.73 -6.33
N GLU A 227 19.05 7.45 -6.67
CA GLU A 227 20.16 6.55 -7.00
C GLU A 227 19.83 5.70 -8.23
N PRO A 228 20.81 5.37 -9.10
CA PRO A 228 20.57 4.47 -10.22
C PRO A 228 20.16 3.07 -9.75
N TYR A 229 19.12 2.52 -10.36
CA TYR A 229 18.71 1.14 -10.14
C TYR A 229 19.25 0.24 -11.26
N VAL A 230 20.05 -0.77 -10.91
CA VAL A 230 20.58 -1.75 -11.86
C VAL A 230 19.80 -3.04 -11.70
N PHE A 231 19.05 -3.43 -12.74
CA PHE A 231 18.35 -4.71 -12.77
C PHE A 231 19.37 -5.85 -12.75
N ARG A 232 19.39 -6.66 -11.69
CA ARG A 232 20.21 -7.86 -11.60
C ARG A 232 19.42 -9.04 -12.14
N ALA A 233 19.52 -9.31 -13.45
CA ALA A 233 19.08 -10.60 -13.97
C ALA A 233 20.02 -11.69 -13.42
N GLN A 234 19.50 -12.67 -12.68
CA GLN A 234 20.25 -13.88 -12.38
C GLN A 234 20.47 -14.64 -13.69
N ILE A 235 21.68 -14.58 -14.22
CA ILE A 235 22.09 -15.40 -15.36
C ILE A 235 22.29 -16.82 -14.82
N TYR A 236 21.35 -17.72 -15.08
CA TYR A 236 21.59 -19.16 -14.93
C TYR A 236 22.57 -19.59 -16.03
N LEU A 237 23.84 -19.74 -15.68
CA LEU A 237 24.81 -20.41 -16.55
C LEU A 237 24.55 -21.91 -16.46
N THR A 238 23.83 -22.47 -17.44
CA THR A 238 23.78 -23.92 -17.63
C THR A 238 25.16 -24.38 -18.13
N LEU A 239 25.95 -25.01 -17.25
CA LEU A 239 27.16 -25.71 -17.66
C LEU A 239 26.75 -26.92 -18.50
N LYS A 240 27.29 -27.03 -19.72
CA LYS A 240 27.24 -28.24 -20.55
C LYS A 240 28.36 -29.19 -20.15
#